data_AF-A0A3P6ADE0-F1
#
_entry.id   AF-A0A3P6ADE0-F1
#
_cell.length_a   1.000
_cell.length_b   1.000
_cell.length_c   1.000
_cell.angle_alpha   90.00
_cell.angle_beta   90.00
_cell.angle_gamma   90.00
#
_symmetry.space_group_name_H-M   'P 1'
#
loop_
_entity.id
_entity.type
_entity.pdbx_description
1 polymer ?
#
loop_
_entity_poly.entity_id
_entity_poly.type
_entity_poly.pdbx_seq_one_letter_code
_entity_poly.pdbx_strand_id
1 'polypeptide(L)'
;MAKTRPGVPSKIKTGRKELDSYTIKGTNKLVRAGDCVLMRPSDAGKPPYVARVEKIEADARNNVKVHCRWYYRPEESLGGRRQFHGAKELFLSDHFDVQSAHTIEGKCIVHTFKNYTRLENVGAEDYYCRFEYKAATGAFTPDRVAVYCKCEMPYNPDDLMVQCEGCKDWYHPACVGMTIEEAKKLDHFVCAECSSDDDVKKSQNGFAASPADDVKVRVSLFCKCMCKIVQKLEADINNGIVVFRWKRSAEKDNLEGFLMGTSHRGAGKLVITWKLFGGD
;
A
#
# COMPACT_ATOMS: atom_id res chain seq x y z
N MET A 1 30.99 -1.25 -6.14
CA MET A 1 30.52 -1.44 -4.75
C MET A 1 30.48 -2.92 -4.43
N ALA A 2 31.44 -3.40 -3.64
CA ALA A 2 31.54 -4.79 -3.23
C ALA A 2 30.45 -5.11 -2.21
N LYS A 3 29.56 -6.04 -2.52
CA LYS A 3 28.61 -6.61 -1.54
C LYS A 3 29.32 -7.78 -0.87
N THR A 4 29.72 -7.61 0.38
CA THR A 4 30.28 -8.68 1.22
C THR A 4 29.23 -9.77 1.41
N ARG A 5 29.60 -11.00 1.03
CA ARG A 5 28.84 -12.22 1.32
C ARG A 5 29.00 -12.53 2.82
N PRO A 6 27.93 -12.62 3.62
CA PRO A 6 28.06 -13.02 5.02
C PRO A 6 28.56 -14.46 5.10
N GLY A 7 29.70 -14.64 5.77
CA GLY A 7 30.30 -15.93 6.09
C GLY A 7 29.50 -16.69 7.15
N VAL A 8 29.57 -18.01 7.07
CA VAL A 8 28.94 -18.98 7.99
C VAL A 8 29.60 -18.92 9.38
N PRO A 9 28.81 -19.06 10.47
CA PRO A 9 29.36 -19.70 11.65
C PRO A 9 28.47 -20.80 12.28
N SER A 10 29.15 -21.89 12.62
CA SER A 10 28.93 -22.84 13.72
C SER A 10 27.79 -23.87 13.65
N LYS A 11 28.19 -25.14 13.62
CA LYS A 11 27.34 -26.31 13.86
C LYS A 11 27.05 -26.43 15.36
N ILE A 12 25.84 -26.07 15.77
CA ILE A 12 25.17 -26.70 16.90
C ILE A 12 24.25 -27.76 16.28
N LYS A 13 24.47 -29.05 16.58
CA LYS A 13 23.57 -30.14 16.15
C LYS A 13 22.26 -30.05 16.93
N THR A 14 21.44 -29.06 16.63
CA THR A 14 19.99 -29.19 16.83
C THR A 14 19.51 -30.23 15.82
N GLY A 15 18.67 -31.20 16.22
CA GLY A 15 18.10 -32.22 15.32
C GLY A 15 17.15 -31.68 14.24
N ARG A 16 17.39 -30.45 13.75
CA ARG A 16 16.66 -29.78 12.68
C ARG A 16 17.53 -29.78 11.43
N LYS A 17 16.93 -30.14 10.30
CA LYS A 17 17.57 -30.18 8.99
C LYS A 17 16.91 -29.16 8.07
N GLU A 18 17.69 -28.28 7.48
CA GLU A 18 17.20 -27.39 6.42
C GLU A 18 16.93 -28.20 5.14
N LEU A 19 15.83 -27.89 4.48
CA LEU A 19 15.41 -28.55 3.24
C LEU A 19 15.49 -27.57 2.07
N ASP A 20 15.96 -28.03 0.92
CA ASP A 20 16.01 -27.21 -0.30
C ASP A 20 14.63 -26.98 -0.91
N SER A 21 13.68 -27.88 -0.63
CA SER A 21 12.33 -27.83 -1.19
C SER A 21 11.31 -28.65 -0.40
N TYR A 22 10.03 -28.36 -0.62
CA TYR A 22 8.87 -29.07 -0.10
C TYR A 22 7.81 -29.23 -1.20
N THR A 23 7.28 -30.44 -1.40
CA THR A 23 6.16 -30.68 -2.32
C THR A 23 4.85 -30.56 -1.56
N ILE A 24 3.94 -29.70 -2.04
CA ILE A 24 2.62 -29.52 -1.41
C ILE A 24 1.83 -30.83 -1.53
N LYS A 25 1.40 -31.38 -0.39
CA LYS A 25 0.67 -32.65 -0.32
C LYS A 25 -0.53 -32.67 -1.26
N GLY A 26 -0.69 -33.76 -2.01
CA GLY A 26 -1.78 -33.93 -2.98
C GLY A 26 -1.57 -33.18 -4.30
N THR A 27 -0.40 -32.56 -4.51
CA THR A 27 -0.08 -31.85 -5.76
C THR A 27 1.35 -32.14 -6.20
N ASN A 28 1.69 -31.71 -7.41
CA ASN A 28 3.05 -31.80 -7.96
C ASN A 28 3.82 -30.48 -7.82
N LYS A 29 3.29 -29.53 -7.03
CA LYS A 29 3.85 -28.17 -6.89
C LYS A 29 4.99 -28.18 -5.85
N LEU A 30 6.18 -27.83 -6.31
CA LEU A 30 7.39 -27.74 -5.48
C LEU A 30 7.63 -26.31 -4.99
N VAL A 31 7.77 -26.16 -3.68
CA VAL A 31 8.06 -24.90 -2.97
C VAL A 31 9.52 -24.89 -2.52
N ARG A 32 10.21 -23.77 -2.72
CA ARG A 32 11.60 -23.50 -2.32
C ARG A 32 11.68 -22.17 -1.56
N ALA A 33 12.80 -21.93 -0.88
CA ALA A 33 13.09 -20.60 -0.35
C ALA A 33 13.10 -19.55 -1.48
N GLY A 34 12.48 -18.40 -1.22
CA GLY A 34 12.22 -17.33 -2.18
C GLY A 34 10.84 -17.41 -2.86
N ASP A 35 10.19 -18.57 -2.88
CA ASP A 35 8.84 -18.70 -3.47
C ASP A 35 7.79 -17.97 -2.64
N CYS A 36 6.73 -17.51 -3.31
CA CYS A 36 5.52 -17.00 -2.66
C CYS A 36 4.44 -18.08 -2.63
N VAL A 37 3.73 -18.19 -1.51
CA VAL A 37 2.75 -19.23 -1.25
C VAL A 37 1.45 -18.65 -0.71
N LEU A 38 0.35 -19.34 -1.03
CA LEU A 38 -0.94 -19.14 -0.40
C LEU A 38 -1.04 -20.07 0.80
N MET A 39 -1.42 -19.52 1.96
CA MET A 39 -1.55 -20.26 3.21
C MET A 39 -2.97 -20.15 3.73
N ARG A 40 -3.48 -21.27 4.25
CA ARG A 40 -4.82 -21.34 4.81
C ARG A 40 -5.01 -20.31 5.92
N PRO A 41 -6.08 -19.51 5.88
CA PRO A 41 -6.37 -18.57 6.94
C PRO A 41 -6.92 -19.30 8.17
N SER A 42 -6.81 -18.68 9.35
CA SER A 42 -7.42 -19.22 10.58
C SER A 42 -8.95 -19.17 10.54
N ASP A 43 -9.50 -18.25 9.76
CA ASP A 43 -10.94 -18.06 9.55
C ASP A 43 -11.27 -18.38 8.09
N ALA A 44 -12.17 -19.35 7.87
CA ALA A 44 -12.56 -19.83 6.55
C ALA A 44 -13.26 -18.78 5.68
N GLY A 45 -13.79 -17.70 6.27
CA GLY A 45 -14.38 -16.58 5.53
C GLY A 45 -13.36 -15.62 4.92
N LYS A 46 -12.08 -15.75 5.27
CA LYS A 46 -11.03 -14.84 4.80
C LYS A 46 -10.33 -15.39 3.55
N PRO A 47 -9.80 -14.52 2.68
CA PRO A 47 -8.93 -14.98 1.61
C PRO A 47 -7.65 -15.62 2.19
N PRO A 48 -7.00 -16.54 1.45
CA PRO A 48 -5.72 -17.11 1.85
C PRO A 48 -4.68 -16.03 2.14
N TYR A 49 -3.89 -16.25 3.18
CA TYR A 49 -2.74 -15.42 3.49
C TYR A 49 -1.65 -15.62 2.44
N VAL A 50 -0.90 -14.57 2.15
CA VAL A 50 0.21 -14.61 1.20
C VAL A 50 1.51 -14.46 1.97
N ALA A 51 2.45 -15.36 1.73
CA ALA A 51 3.76 -15.34 2.39
C ALA A 51 4.89 -15.60 1.41
N ARG A 52 6.04 -14.98 1.65
CA ARG A 52 7.30 -15.40 1.05
C ARG A 52 7.97 -16.43 1.95
N VAL A 53 8.37 -17.56 1.39
CA VAL A 53 9.12 -18.59 2.11
C VAL A 53 10.57 -18.14 2.22
N GLU A 54 11.05 -17.88 3.44
CA GLU A 54 12.44 -17.50 3.69
C GLU A 54 13.31 -18.74 3.87
N LYS A 55 12.78 -19.77 4.52
CA LYS A 55 13.49 -21.02 4.82
C LYS A 55 12.52 -22.18 5.04
N ILE A 56 12.98 -23.39 4.73
CA ILE A 56 12.24 -24.64 4.98
C ILE A 56 13.10 -25.52 5.91
N GLU A 57 12.51 -26.01 7.00
CA GLU A 57 13.19 -26.90 7.95
C GLU A 57 12.33 -28.11 8.31
N ALA A 58 12.97 -29.26 8.52
CA ALA A 58 12.36 -30.43 9.12
C ALA A 58 12.89 -30.63 10.54
N ASP A 59 11.99 -30.97 11.47
CA ASP A 59 12.38 -31.42 12.80
C ASP A 59 12.87 -32.88 12.80
N ALA A 60 13.30 -33.37 13.96
CA ALA A 60 13.79 -34.74 14.12
C ALA A 60 12.72 -35.83 13.84
N ARG A 61 11.44 -35.46 13.79
CA ARG A 61 10.30 -36.33 13.46
C ARG A 61 9.87 -36.18 12.00
N ASN A 62 10.66 -35.49 11.17
CA ASN A 62 10.34 -35.14 9.79
C ASN A 62 9.08 -34.27 9.61
N ASN A 63 8.64 -33.54 10.66
CA ASN A 63 7.62 -32.52 10.46
C ASN A 63 8.26 -31.29 9.82
N VAL A 64 7.73 -30.90 8.67
CA VAL A 64 8.24 -29.77 7.89
C VAL A 64 7.58 -28.48 8.33
N LYS A 65 8.40 -27.47 8.64
CA LYS A 65 8.02 -26.11 8.94
C LYS A 65 8.64 -25.15 7.92
N VAL A 66 7.94 -24.05 7.68
CA VAL A 66 8.39 -22.95 6.83
C VAL A 66 8.52 -21.69 7.66
N HIS A 67 9.63 -20.99 7.48
CA HIS A 67 9.82 -19.64 8.00
C HIS A 67 9.29 -18.70 6.94
N CYS A 68 8.26 -17.95 7.30
CA CYS A 68 7.50 -17.11 6.39
C CYS A 68 7.72 -15.64 6.72
N ARG A 69 7.79 -14.83 5.67
CA ARG A 69 7.65 -13.38 5.74
C ARG A 69 6.31 -13.00 5.15
N TRP A 70 5.45 -12.37 5.95
CA TRP A 70 4.07 -12.12 5.56
C TRP A 70 3.93 -10.97 4.57
N TYR A 71 3.07 -11.17 3.57
CA TYR A 71 2.49 -10.08 2.81
C TYR A 71 1.16 -9.69 3.44
N TYR A 72 0.97 -8.39 3.63
CA TYR A 72 -0.28 -7.82 4.14
C TYR A 72 -1.13 -7.33 2.98
N ARG A 73 -2.42 -7.61 3.03
CA ARG A 73 -3.40 -6.98 2.14
C ARG A 73 -3.67 -5.54 2.64
N PRO A 74 -4.09 -4.62 1.74
CA PRO A 74 -4.43 -3.26 2.13
C PRO A 74 -5.40 -3.14 3.30
N GLU A 75 -6.44 -3.98 3.32
CA GLU A 75 -7.44 -4.07 4.40
C GLU A 75 -6.88 -4.56 5.75
N GLU A 76 -5.74 -5.25 5.76
CA GLU A 76 -5.08 -5.75 6.97
C GLU A 76 -4.09 -4.71 7.56
N SER A 77 -3.78 -3.66 6.80
CA SER A 77 -2.91 -2.58 7.26
C SER A 77 -3.65 -1.60 8.18
N LEU A 78 -2.94 -0.93 9.08
CA LEU A 78 -3.53 0.05 10.01
C LEU A 78 -4.25 1.20 9.29
N GLY A 79 -3.82 1.56 8.07
CA GLY A 79 -4.42 2.63 7.26
C GLY A 79 -5.58 2.17 6.38
N GLY A 80 -5.86 0.87 6.34
CA GLY A 80 -6.89 0.26 5.49
C GLY A 80 -6.65 0.41 3.99
N ARG A 81 -7.61 -0.08 3.21
CA ARG A 81 -7.61 0.05 1.75
C ARG A 81 -7.92 1.49 1.32
N ARG A 82 -7.19 1.98 0.32
CA ARG A 82 -7.30 3.31 -0.26
C ARG A 82 -7.61 3.18 -1.74
N GLN A 83 -8.13 4.24 -2.36
CA GLN A 83 -8.56 4.23 -3.77
C GLN A 83 -7.43 3.87 -4.75
N PHE A 84 -6.18 4.25 -4.44
CA PHE A 84 -5.04 3.92 -5.29
C PHE A 84 -4.52 2.49 -5.12
N HIS A 85 -5.05 1.73 -4.15
CA HIS A 85 -4.62 0.36 -3.91
C HIS A 85 -5.33 -0.59 -4.86
N GLY A 86 -4.57 -1.31 -5.69
CA GLY A 86 -5.15 -2.29 -6.61
C GLY A 86 -5.70 -3.52 -5.89
N ALA A 87 -6.61 -4.24 -6.54
CA ALA A 87 -7.27 -5.44 -6.04
C ALA A 87 -6.27 -6.55 -5.69
N LYS A 88 -5.17 -6.65 -6.46
CA LYS A 88 -4.09 -7.62 -6.29
C LYS A 88 -2.86 -7.08 -5.56
N GLU A 89 -2.97 -5.90 -4.95
CA GLU A 89 -1.85 -5.28 -4.23
C GLU A 89 -1.60 -5.96 -2.88
N LEU A 90 -0.32 -6.14 -2.57
CA LEU A 90 0.19 -6.66 -1.31
C LEU A 90 1.35 -5.79 -0.81
N PHE A 91 1.56 -5.81 0.51
CA PHE A 91 2.67 -5.10 1.17
C PHE A 91 3.62 -6.09 1.83
N LEU A 92 4.91 -6.05 1.47
CA LEU A 92 5.91 -6.91 2.07
C LEU A 92 6.21 -6.44 3.49
N SER A 93 5.75 -7.18 4.50
CA SER A 93 5.90 -6.73 5.89
C SER A 93 7.26 -7.07 6.49
N ASP A 94 7.58 -6.54 7.67
CA ASP A 94 8.65 -7.01 8.55
C ASP A 94 8.19 -8.09 9.56
N HIS A 95 6.99 -8.63 9.37
CA HIS A 95 6.45 -9.69 10.22
C HIS A 95 6.90 -11.07 9.71
N PHE A 96 7.71 -11.74 10.53
CA PHE A 96 8.16 -13.11 10.32
C PHE A 96 7.47 -14.07 11.28
N ASP A 97 7.20 -15.28 10.81
CA ASP A 97 6.60 -16.34 11.60
C ASP A 97 7.05 -17.73 11.11
N VAL A 98 6.84 -18.76 11.93
CA VAL A 98 7.13 -20.15 11.59
C VAL A 98 5.83 -20.96 11.57
N GLN A 99 5.49 -21.50 10.40
CA GLN A 99 4.25 -22.22 10.18
C GLN A 99 4.51 -23.65 9.71
N SER A 100 3.54 -24.55 9.94
CA SER A 100 3.60 -25.90 9.39
C SER A 100 3.47 -25.85 7.86
N ALA A 101 4.30 -26.59 7.14
CA ALA A 101 4.23 -26.65 5.67
C ALA A 101 2.90 -27.24 5.14
N HIS A 102 2.12 -27.87 6.01
CA HIS A 102 0.77 -28.38 5.71
C HIS A 102 -0.28 -27.28 5.51
N THR A 103 0.01 -26.06 5.97
CA THR A 103 -0.88 -24.92 5.82
C THR A 103 -0.80 -24.30 4.42
N ILE A 104 0.20 -24.67 3.62
CA ILE A 104 0.37 -24.20 2.25
C ILE A 104 -0.68 -24.87 1.36
N GLU A 105 -1.48 -24.05 0.69
CA GLU A 105 -2.54 -24.49 -0.23
C GLU A 105 -2.09 -24.40 -1.69
N GLY A 106 -1.20 -23.46 -2.00
CA GLY A 106 -0.73 -23.22 -3.36
C GLY A 106 0.50 -22.33 -3.45
N LYS A 107 1.01 -22.18 -4.67
CA LYS A 107 2.04 -21.19 -5.03
C LYS A 107 1.37 -20.04 -5.76
N CYS A 108 1.82 -18.83 -5.46
CA CYS A 108 1.44 -17.62 -6.15
C CYS A 108 2.69 -16.85 -6.60
N ILE A 109 2.49 -15.80 -7.41
CA ILE A 109 3.57 -14.92 -7.87
C ILE A 109 3.28 -13.52 -7.36
N VAL A 110 4.22 -12.95 -6.60
CA VAL A 110 4.18 -11.53 -6.23
C VAL A 110 5.18 -10.78 -7.10
N HIS A 111 4.65 -10.13 -8.12
CA HIS A 111 5.42 -9.36 -9.10
C HIS A 111 5.91 -8.04 -8.50
N THR A 112 6.95 -7.48 -9.12
CA THR A 112 7.20 -6.04 -8.97
C THR A 112 6.08 -5.27 -9.66
N PHE A 113 5.81 -4.04 -9.22
CA PHE A 113 4.78 -3.20 -9.84
C PHE A 113 4.92 -3.10 -11.36
N LYS A 114 6.15 -2.85 -11.81
CA LYS A 114 6.48 -2.71 -13.23
C LYS A 114 6.24 -3.98 -14.04
N ASN A 115 6.52 -5.15 -13.46
CA ASN A 115 6.26 -6.42 -14.16
C ASN A 115 4.77 -6.72 -14.21
N TYR A 116 4.04 -6.42 -13.13
CA TYR A 116 2.59 -6.61 -13.08
C TYR A 116 1.85 -5.77 -14.11
N THR A 117 2.20 -4.48 -14.27
CA THR A 117 1.57 -3.59 -15.26
C THR A 117 1.87 -3.98 -16.71
N ARG A 118 2.78 -4.92 -16.94
CA ARG A 118 3.14 -5.45 -18.27
C ARG A 118 2.50 -6.81 -18.56
N LEU A 119 1.76 -7.39 -17.61
CA LEU A 119 1.05 -8.63 -17.84
C LEU A 119 -0.12 -8.38 -18.79
N GLU A 120 -0.23 -9.20 -19.83
CA GLU A 120 -1.37 -9.16 -20.74
C GLU A 120 -2.66 -9.61 -20.05
N ASN A 121 -2.56 -10.60 -19.16
CA ASN A 121 -3.67 -11.17 -18.41
C ASN A 121 -3.24 -11.42 -16.97
N VAL A 122 -4.02 -10.90 -16.02
CA VAL A 122 -3.80 -11.10 -14.59
C VAL A 122 -4.56 -12.34 -14.11
N GLY A 123 -3.83 -13.36 -13.68
CA GLY A 123 -4.40 -14.59 -13.14
C GLY A 123 -4.86 -14.47 -11.68
N ALA A 124 -5.50 -15.53 -11.17
CA ALA A 124 -5.92 -15.60 -9.78
C ALA A 124 -4.72 -15.56 -8.80
N GLU A 125 -3.61 -16.15 -9.22
CA GLU A 125 -2.36 -16.33 -8.46
C GLU A 125 -1.34 -15.19 -8.67
N ASP A 126 -1.68 -14.19 -9.48
CA ASP A 126 -0.83 -13.02 -9.74
C ASP A 126 -1.17 -11.89 -8.79
N TYR A 127 -0.15 -11.45 -8.06
CA TYR A 127 -0.18 -10.32 -7.14
C TYR A 127 0.95 -9.37 -7.47
N TYR A 128 0.93 -8.17 -6.88
CA TYR A 128 2.07 -7.28 -6.97
C TYR A 128 2.36 -6.59 -5.64
N CYS A 129 3.63 -6.23 -5.47
CA CYS A 129 4.10 -5.49 -4.32
C CYS A 129 4.95 -4.30 -4.79
N ARG A 130 4.66 -3.14 -4.23
CA ARG A 130 5.44 -1.90 -4.45
C ARG A 130 5.82 -1.18 -3.16
N PHE A 131 5.32 -1.66 -2.02
CA PHE A 131 5.62 -1.13 -0.71
C PHE A 131 6.10 -2.22 0.24
N GLU A 132 7.08 -1.87 1.06
CA GLU A 132 7.32 -2.55 2.32
C GLU A 132 6.47 -1.91 3.42
N TYR A 133 6.07 -2.71 4.40
CA TYR A 133 5.19 -2.30 5.49
C TYR A 133 5.77 -2.69 6.85
N LYS A 134 5.83 -1.73 7.78
CA LYS A 134 6.22 -2.03 9.17
C LYS A 134 4.99 -2.38 9.98
N ALA A 135 4.81 -3.66 10.29
CA ALA A 135 3.59 -4.17 10.92
C ALA A 135 3.30 -3.53 12.28
N ALA A 136 4.35 -3.20 13.04
CA ALA A 136 4.21 -2.58 14.36
C ALA A 136 3.82 -1.09 14.31
N THR A 137 4.27 -0.33 13.30
CA THR A 137 4.09 1.13 13.27
C THR A 137 3.14 1.61 12.18
N GLY A 138 2.76 0.75 11.23
CA GLY A 138 1.96 1.12 10.07
C GLY A 138 2.73 1.95 9.02
N ALA A 139 4.05 2.03 9.11
CA ALA A 139 4.86 2.83 8.21
C ALA A 139 5.09 2.11 6.88
N PHE A 140 5.13 2.87 5.78
CA PHE A 140 5.36 2.37 4.43
C PHE A 140 6.72 2.81 3.89
N THR A 141 7.38 1.93 3.13
CA THR A 141 8.61 2.23 2.40
C THR A 141 8.43 1.88 0.92
N PRO A 142 8.75 2.78 -0.03
CA PRO A 142 9.17 4.16 0.18
C PRO A 142 8.04 5.02 0.77
N ASP A 143 8.40 6.07 1.50
CA ASP A 143 7.48 7.05 2.06
C ASP A 143 6.98 8.05 1.00
N ARG A 144 7.63 8.10 -0.17
CA ARG A 144 7.28 8.95 -1.32
C ARG A 144 7.01 8.14 -2.58
N VAL A 145 5.96 8.54 -3.29
CA VAL A 145 5.43 7.86 -4.48
C VAL A 145 5.13 8.86 -5.58
N ALA A 146 5.30 8.45 -6.83
CA ALA A 146 4.88 9.25 -7.96
C ALA A 146 3.35 9.39 -7.95
N VAL A 147 2.87 10.59 -8.28
CA VAL A 147 1.45 10.90 -8.35
C VAL A 147 1.10 11.45 -9.72
N TYR A 148 -0.13 11.17 -10.16
CA TYR A 148 -0.60 11.47 -11.50
C TYR A 148 -1.98 12.10 -11.44
N CYS A 149 -2.38 12.65 -12.59
CA CYS A 149 -3.67 13.30 -12.79
C CYS A 149 -3.89 14.53 -11.87
N LYS A 150 -5.01 15.21 -12.08
CA LYS A 150 -5.47 16.33 -11.26
C LYS A 150 -5.85 15.92 -9.84
N CYS A 151 -6.13 14.63 -9.62
CA CYS A 151 -6.40 14.10 -8.28
C CYS A 151 -5.13 13.86 -7.46
N GLU A 152 -3.95 13.95 -8.08
CA GLU A 152 -2.65 13.77 -7.44
C GLU A 152 -2.54 12.47 -6.63
N MET A 153 -3.07 11.39 -7.19
CA MET A 153 -3.07 10.06 -6.57
C MET A 153 -1.99 9.16 -7.20
N PRO A 154 -1.43 8.20 -6.43
CA PRO A 154 -0.59 7.15 -6.99
C PRO A 154 -1.37 6.33 -8.02
N TYR A 155 -0.70 5.82 -9.04
CA TYR A 155 -1.33 5.04 -10.09
C TYR A 155 -1.91 3.73 -9.56
N ASN A 156 -3.20 3.47 -9.79
CA ASN A 156 -3.83 2.18 -9.56
C ASN A 156 -3.85 1.38 -10.87
N PRO A 157 -3.23 0.19 -10.95
CA PRO A 157 -3.17 -0.60 -12.18
C PRO A 157 -4.53 -1.11 -12.66
N ASP A 158 -5.55 -1.09 -11.80
CA ASP A 158 -6.91 -1.49 -12.18
C ASP A 158 -7.70 -0.34 -12.84
N ASP A 159 -7.22 0.91 -12.69
CA ASP A 159 -7.88 2.10 -13.23
C ASP A 159 -7.24 2.52 -14.57
N LEU A 160 -8.10 2.76 -15.58
CA LEU A 160 -7.64 3.25 -16.88
C LEU A 160 -7.14 4.70 -16.76
N MET A 161 -5.99 4.97 -17.38
CA MET A 161 -5.46 6.32 -17.54
C MET A 161 -5.08 6.58 -19.01
N VAL A 162 -5.23 7.83 -19.44
CA VAL A 162 -4.80 8.31 -20.77
C VAL A 162 -3.64 9.30 -20.61
N GLN A 163 -2.66 9.23 -21.51
CA GLN A 163 -1.50 10.12 -21.49
C GLN A 163 -1.74 11.33 -22.39
N CYS A 164 -1.50 12.53 -21.88
CA CYS A 164 -1.54 13.75 -22.68
C CYS A 164 -0.30 13.87 -23.58
N GLU A 165 -0.48 14.20 -24.86
CA GLU A 165 0.64 14.33 -25.80
C GLU A 165 1.55 15.53 -25.53
N GLY A 166 1.00 16.61 -24.97
CA GLY A 166 1.74 17.81 -24.58
C GLY A 166 2.60 17.61 -23.32
N CYS A 167 1.95 17.54 -22.15
CA CYS A 167 2.66 17.47 -20.87
C CYS A 167 3.21 16.08 -20.50
N LYS A 168 2.83 15.01 -21.23
CA LYS A 168 3.15 13.61 -20.94
C LYS A 168 2.64 13.07 -19.60
N ASP A 169 1.80 13.83 -18.90
CA ASP A 169 1.12 13.38 -17.69
C ASP A 169 -0.07 12.47 -18.01
N TRP A 170 -0.46 11.66 -17.03
CA TRP A 170 -1.51 10.66 -17.10
C TRP A 170 -2.75 11.14 -16.37
N TYR A 171 -3.92 10.92 -16.97
CA TYR A 171 -5.20 11.34 -16.43
C TYR A 171 -6.22 10.21 -16.42
N HIS A 172 -7.01 10.11 -15.35
CA HIS A 172 -8.21 9.28 -15.35
C HIS A 172 -9.26 9.93 -16.26
N PRO A 173 -9.94 9.18 -17.15
CA PRO A 173 -10.98 9.73 -18.01
C PRO A 173 -12.04 10.53 -17.24
N ALA A 174 -12.52 9.99 -16.11
CA ALA A 174 -13.49 10.65 -15.26
C ALA A 174 -13.01 12.01 -14.71
N CYS A 175 -11.72 12.15 -14.40
CA CYS A 175 -11.14 13.41 -13.90
C CYS A 175 -11.02 14.50 -14.97
N VAL A 176 -11.10 14.14 -16.26
CA VAL A 176 -11.07 15.07 -17.40
C VAL A 176 -12.42 15.15 -18.11
N GLY A 177 -13.49 14.65 -17.48
CA GLY A 177 -14.85 14.75 -18.01
C GLY A 177 -15.15 13.81 -19.17
N MET A 178 -14.47 12.66 -19.23
CA MET A 178 -14.58 11.68 -20.31
C MET A 178 -14.99 10.32 -19.77
N THR A 179 -15.76 9.57 -20.55
CA THR A 179 -16.08 8.18 -20.24
C THR A 179 -14.92 7.24 -20.59
N ILE A 180 -14.92 6.04 -20.00
CA ILE A 180 -13.94 5.00 -20.30
C ILE A 180 -13.99 4.61 -21.78
N GLU A 181 -15.18 4.60 -22.39
CA GLU A 181 -15.33 4.12 -23.77
C GLU A 181 -14.94 5.18 -24.80
N GLU A 182 -15.10 6.45 -24.48
CA GLU A 182 -14.51 7.55 -25.25
C GLU A 182 -12.99 7.50 -25.15
N ALA A 183 -12.43 7.33 -23.95
CA ALA A 183 -10.99 7.27 -23.72
C ALA A 183 -10.30 6.15 -24.51
N LYS A 184 -10.92 4.98 -24.62
CA LYS A 184 -10.40 3.85 -25.42
C LYS A 184 -10.43 4.09 -26.93
N LYS A 185 -11.27 5.01 -27.41
CA LYS A 185 -11.44 5.31 -28.84
C LYS A 185 -10.58 6.50 -29.29
N LEU A 186 -9.90 7.17 -28.36
CA LEU A 186 -9.04 8.30 -28.70
C LEU A 186 -7.69 7.81 -29.21
N ASP A 187 -7.33 8.28 -30.40
CA ASP A 187 -5.98 8.09 -30.96
C ASP A 187 -4.99 9.09 -30.36
N HIS A 188 -5.45 10.33 -30.13
CA HIS A 188 -4.66 11.43 -29.60
C HIS A 188 -5.42 12.13 -28.47
N PHE A 189 -4.73 12.38 -27.35
CA PHE A 189 -5.31 13.10 -26.21
C PHE A 189 -4.43 14.28 -25.82
N VAL A 190 -5.03 15.46 -25.71
CA VAL A 190 -4.40 16.68 -25.19
C VAL A 190 -5.25 17.16 -24.01
N CYS A 191 -4.62 17.42 -22.86
CA CYS A 191 -5.33 17.88 -21.68
C CYS A 191 -5.72 19.36 -21.81
N ALA A 192 -6.74 19.78 -21.05
CA ALA A 192 -7.26 21.15 -21.10
C ALA A 192 -6.19 22.25 -20.82
N GLU A 193 -5.16 21.92 -20.02
CA GLU A 193 -4.03 22.82 -19.76
C GLU A 193 -3.17 23.01 -21.02
N CYS A 194 -2.84 21.92 -21.73
CA CYS A 194 -2.10 22.01 -22.99
C CYS A 194 -2.95 22.50 -24.18
N SER A 195 -4.27 22.40 -24.11
CA SER A 195 -5.16 22.96 -25.14
C SER A 195 -5.34 24.48 -25.03
N SER A 196 -4.99 25.07 -23.89
CA SER A 196 -5.13 26.52 -23.64
C SER A 196 -3.81 27.31 -23.75
N ASP A 197 -2.67 26.61 -23.83
CA ASP A 197 -1.34 27.21 -23.98
C ASP A 197 -0.75 26.86 -25.37
N ASP A 198 -0.76 27.82 -26.30
CA ASP A 198 -0.11 27.70 -27.63
C ASP A 198 1.44 27.80 -27.57
N ASP A 199 2.06 28.07 -26.41
CA ASP A 199 3.50 28.32 -26.30
C ASP A 199 4.22 27.46 -25.25
N VAL A 200 4.82 26.38 -25.75
CA VAL A 200 6.11 25.76 -25.36
C VAL A 200 6.45 25.67 -23.86
N LYS A 201 6.41 24.44 -23.33
CA LYS A 201 7.55 23.83 -22.62
C LYS A 201 7.56 22.32 -22.83
N LYS A 202 8.32 21.90 -23.85
CA LYS A 202 8.63 20.51 -24.16
C LYS A 202 9.52 19.92 -23.05
N SER A 203 8.92 19.27 -22.07
CA SER A 203 9.65 18.38 -21.16
C SER A 203 9.95 17.09 -21.89
N GLN A 204 11.23 16.82 -22.17
CA GLN A 204 11.66 15.60 -22.83
C GLN A 204 11.62 14.43 -21.84
N ASN A 205 10.51 13.69 -21.81
CA ASN A 205 10.49 12.32 -21.30
C ASN A 205 9.99 11.40 -22.41
N GLY A 206 10.67 10.26 -22.59
CA GLY A 206 10.36 9.27 -23.60
C GLY A 206 8.94 8.69 -23.47
N PHE A 207 8.42 8.12 -24.55
CA PHE A 207 7.13 7.44 -24.55
C PHE A 207 7.14 6.30 -23.52
N ALA A 208 6.42 6.47 -22.42
CA ALA A 208 6.14 5.42 -21.46
C ALA A 208 4.77 4.82 -21.80
N ALA A 209 4.68 3.49 -21.91
CA ALA A 209 3.42 2.81 -22.20
C ALA A 209 2.48 2.77 -20.98
N SER A 210 3.00 3.05 -19.78
CA SER A 210 2.23 3.08 -18.53
C SER A 210 2.83 4.09 -17.54
N PRO A 211 2.06 4.59 -16.55
CA PRO A 211 2.61 5.44 -15.48
C PRO A 211 3.74 4.75 -14.70
N ALA A 212 3.72 3.42 -14.60
CA ALA A 212 4.73 2.63 -13.87
C ALA A 212 6.13 2.67 -14.52
N ASP A 213 6.22 3.04 -15.80
CA ASP A 213 7.48 3.18 -16.53
C ASP A 213 8.04 4.62 -16.50
N ASP A 214 7.29 5.59 -15.97
CA ASP A 214 7.65 7.01 -15.95
C ASP A 214 8.49 7.40 -14.71
N VAL A 215 9.49 8.26 -14.92
CA VAL A 215 10.37 8.79 -13.87
C VAL A 215 9.84 10.16 -13.44
N LYS A 216 8.79 10.16 -12.61
CA LYS A 216 8.09 11.38 -12.15
C LYS A 216 8.45 11.79 -10.71
N VAL A 217 8.19 13.06 -10.39
CA VAL A 217 8.34 13.65 -9.06
C VAL A 217 7.52 12.88 -8.02
N ARG A 218 8.15 12.58 -6.88
CA ARG A 218 7.56 11.75 -5.82
C ARG A 218 7.07 12.60 -4.65
N VAL A 219 5.82 12.39 -4.24
CA VAL A 219 5.18 13.06 -3.11
C VAL A 219 5.06 12.10 -1.94
N SER A 220 5.21 12.59 -0.71
CA SER A 220 5.08 11.75 0.48
C SER A 220 3.65 11.23 0.68
N LEU A 221 3.52 9.93 0.93
CA LEU A 221 2.28 9.25 1.32
C LEU A 221 1.65 9.86 2.58
N PHE A 222 2.48 10.40 3.48
CA PHE A 222 2.05 11.08 4.71
C PHE A 222 1.32 12.41 4.45
N CYS A 223 1.69 13.16 3.41
CA CYS A 223 1.22 14.54 3.23
C CYS A 223 -0.15 14.65 2.58
N LYS A 224 -0.59 13.65 1.80
CA LYS A 224 -1.90 13.71 1.11
C LYS A 224 -2.93 12.75 1.66
N CYS A 225 -2.49 11.63 2.24
CA CYS A 225 -3.45 10.67 2.79
C CYS A 225 -3.95 10.98 4.20
N MET A 226 -3.43 12.04 4.81
CA MET A 226 -3.94 12.58 6.07
C MET A 226 -5.00 13.68 5.86
N CYS A 227 -5.44 13.98 4.63
CA CYS A 227 -6.52 14.96 4.39
C CYS A 227 -7.92 14.54 4.87
N LYS A 228 -8.04 13.45 5.66
CA LYS A 228 -9.19 13.27 6.55
C LYS A 228 -8.90 13.26 8.05
N ILE A 229 -7.66 13.07 8.52
CA ILE A 229 -7.31 13.18 9.96
C ILE A 229 -5.81 13.51 10.11
N VAL A 230 -5.39 14.79 10.10
CA VAL A 230 -4.19 15.22 10.85
C VAL A 230 -4.68 15.80 12.16
N GLN A 231 -4.72 14.99 13.22
CA GLN A 231 -4.87 15.48 14.58
C GLN A 231 -3.54 16.11 15.02
N LYS A 232 -3.46 17.45 14.99
CA LYS A 232 -2.57 18.17 15.91
C LYS A 232 -3.45 18.62 17.08
N LEU A 233 -3.46 17.81 18.14
CA LEU A 233 -4.06 18.16 19.42
C LEU A 233 -3.02 18.95 20.22
N GLU A 234 -3.09 20.27 20.17
CA GLU A 234 -2.46 21.10 21.21
C GLU A 234 -3.51 21.31 22.30
N ALA A 235 -3.24 20.76 23.48
CA ALA A 235 -4.07 20.91 24.66
C ALA A 235 -3.45 22.03 25.51
N ASP A 236 -4.07 23.20 25.52
CA ASP A 236 -3.75 24.24 26.50
C ASP A 236 -4.62 24.03 27.74
N ILE A 237 -3.97 23.92 28.89
CA ILE A 237 -4.63 23.86 30.19
C ILE A 237 -4.50 25.24 30.82
N ASN A 238 -5.60 25.98 30.88
CA ASN A 238 -5.70 27.21 31.68
C ASN A 238 -6.92 27.10 32.61
N ASN A 239 -6.70 27.26 33.91
CA ASN A 239 -7.75 27.22 34.95
C ASN A 239 -8.71 26.01 34.89
N GLY A 240 -8.19 24.82 34.58
CA GLY A 240 -8.96 23.57 34.62
C GLY A 240 -9.94 23.35 33.45
N ILE A 241 -9.91 24.21 32.43
CA ILE A 241 -10.66 24.06 31.18
C ILE A 241 -9.69 23.60 30.09
N VAL A 242 -10.04 22.50 29.41
CA VAL A 242 -9.30 22.01 28.25
C VAL A 242 -9.97 22.58 27.01
N VAL A 243 -9.28 23.51 26.33
CA VAL A 243 -9.77 24.10 25.08
C VAL A 243 -9.02 23.43 23.92
N PHE A 244 -9.76 22.78 23.04
CA PHE A 244 -9.20 22.23 21.81
C PHE A 244 -9.39 23.22 20.68
N ARG A 245 -8.28 23.80 20.19
CA ARG A 245 -8.29 24.69 19.04
C ARG A 245 -7.96 23.87 17.80
N TRP A 246 -8.82 23.92 16.77
CA TRP A 246 -8.51 23.30 15.48
C TRP A 246 -8.32 24.39 14.42
N LYS A 247 -7.46 24.13 13.43
CA LYS A 247 -7.33 24.96 12.24
C LYS A 247 -7.43 24.07 11.01
N ARG A 248 -8.41 24.32 10.15
CA ARG A 248 -8.58 23.64 8.86
C ARG A 248 -7.79 24.42 7.81
N SER A 249 -6.73 23.85 7.27
CA SER A 249 -6.05 24.41 6.10
C SER A 249 -6.52 23.69 4.86
N ALA A 250 -7.68 24.10 4.34
CA ALA A 250 -8.03 23.86 2.95
C ALA A 250 -7.73 25.16 2.20
N GLU A 251 -7.07 25.07 1.05
CA GLU A 251 -6.89 26.22 0.18
C GLU A 251 -8.27 26.87 -0.08
N LYS A 252 -8.34 28.15 0.32
CA LYS A 252 -9.33 29.21 0.01
C LYS A 252 -10.48 29.58 0.94
N ASP A 253 -10.86 28.85 1.99
CA ASP A 253 -11.83 29.38 2.97
C ASP A 253 -11.41 29.13 4.43
N ASN A 254 -11.01 30.20 5.12
CA ASN A 254 -10.53 30.19 6.50
C ASN A 254 -11.72 30.23 7.47
N LEU A 255 -12.36 29.08 7.73
CA LEU A 255 -13.38 28.94 8.78
C LEU A 255 -12.71 28.53 10.11
N GLU A 256 -12.69 29.45 11.08
CA GLU A 256 -12.36 29.14 12.48
C GLU A 256 -13.64 28.76 13.24
N GLY A 257 -13.55 27.78 14.14
CA GLY A 257 -14.61 27.51 15.10
C GLY A 257 -14.04 27.00 16.42
N PHE A 258 -14.88 26.97 17.46
CA PHE A 258 -14.48 26.63 18.82
C PHE A 258 -15.25 25.40 19.32
N LEU A 259 -14.56 24.47 19.95
CA LEU A 259 -15.17 23.40 20.75
C LEU A 259 -14.87 23.70 22.22
N MET A 260 -15.90 24.08 22.98
CA MET A 260 -15.81 24.20 24.45
C MET A 260 -16.38 22.94 25.08
N GLY A 261 -15.56 22.22 25.85
CA GLY A 261 -16.00 21.13 26.72
C GLY A 261 -15.85 21.53 28.18
N THR A 262 -16.91 21.44 28.97
CA THR A 262 -16.84 21.59 30.42
C THR A 262 -16.76 20.21 31.08
N SER A 263 -15.74 19.99 31.90
CA SER A 263 -15.61 18.79 32.73
C SER A 263 -16.35 18.98 34.05
N HIS A 264 -17.27 18.08 34.38
CA HIS A 264 -17.77 17.91 35.75
C HIS A 264 -17.41 16.52 36.26
N ARG A 265 -16.86 16.44 37.48
CA ARG A 265 -16.67 15.17 38.18
C ARG A 265 -17.95 14.81 38.93
N GLY A 266 -18.63 13.75 38.48
CA GLY A 266 -19.67 13.05 39.24
C GLY A 266 -19.43 11.55 39.17
N ALA A 267 -19.42 10.89 40.32
CA ALA A 267 -19.37 9.42 40.47
C ALA A 267 -18.25 8.68 39.69
N GLY A 268 -17.02 9.22 39.68
CA GLY A 268 -15.83 8.48 39.23
C GLY A 268 -15.72 8.20 37.73
N LYS A 269 -16.56 8.82 36.89
CA LYS A 269 -16.42 8.80 35.42
C LYS A 269 -16.32 10.22 34.87
N LEU A 270 -15.35 10.46 33.99
CA LEU A 270 -15.25 11.70 33.23
C LEU A 270 -16.26 11.64 32.07
N VAL A 271 -17.32 12.44 32.15
CA VAL A 271 -18.29 12.59 31.06
C VAL A 271 -17.96 13.89 30.33
N ILE A 272 -17.63 13.78 29.03
CA ILE A 272 -17.38 14.94 28.16
C ILE A 272 -18.60 15.09 27.26
N THR A 273 -19.33 16.21 27.43
CA THR A 273 -20.43 16.60 26.55
C THR A 273 -19.90 17.57 25.50
N TRP A 274 -20.23 17.32 24.23
CA TRP A 274 -19.80 18.14 23.10
C TRP A 274 -20.98 18.97 22.60
N LYS A 275 -20.75 20.25 22.32
CA LYS A 275 -21.72 21.12 21.63
C LYS A 275 -20.98 21.81 20.48
N LEU A 276 -21.45 21.56 19.25
CA LEU A 276 -20.94 22.24 18.06
C LEU A 276 -21.53 23.65 18.03
N PHE A 277 -20.67 24.65 17.98
CA PHE A 277 -21.05 26.01 17.63
C PHE A 277 -20.48 26.31 16.23
N GLY A 278 -21.36 26.55 15.26
CA GLY A 278 -20.95 27.16 14.00
C GLY A 278 -20.70 28.65 14.24
N GLY A 279 -19.55 29.17 13.80
CA GLY A 279 -19.36 30.60 13.64
C GLY A 279 -20.03 31.05 12.34
N ASP A 280 -20.66 32.22 12.36
CA ASP A 280 -21.21 32.92 11.19
C ASP A 280 -20.14 33.23 10.14
#